data_AF-X1HXM2-F1
#
_entry.id   AF-X1HXM2-F1
#
_cell.length_a   1.000
_cell.length_b   1.000
_cell.length_c   1.000
_cell.angle_alpha   90.00
_cell.angle_beta   90.00
_cell.angle_gamma   90.00
#
_symmetry.space_group_name_H-M   'P 1'
#
loop_
_entity.id
_entity.type
_entity.pdbx_description
1 polymer ?
#
loop_
_entity_poly.entity_id
_entity_poly.type
_entity_poly.pdbx_seq_one_letter_code
_entity_poly.pdbx_strand_id
1 'polypeptide(L)'
;MSEDIRKAYSDFENTFFNLQASVEARAETLYKENPTACREYLTRYSNETAQRVVNDWWALADYLIVKYNDGYVNVPEGRSAPGYPKEWLDAVGYGKTKIKNK
;
A
#
# COMPACT_ATOMS: atom_id res chain seq x y z
N MET A 1 4.70 -8.25 4.31
CA MET A 1 3.41 -7.58 4.00
C MET A 1 3.43 -6.13 4.43
N SER A 2 3.71 -5.83 5.71
CA SER A 2 3.75 -4.44 6.23
C SER A 2 4.70 -3.51 5.46
N GLU A 3 5.85 -4.01 5.01
CA GLU A 3 6.80 -3.24 4.19
C GLU A 3 6.20 -2.83 2.83
N ASP A 4 5.55 -3.75 2.13
CA ASP A 4 4.93 -3.47 0.82
C ASP A 4 3.78 -2.46 0.96
N ILE A 5 2.99 -2.57 2.04
CA ILE A 5 1.94 -1.59 2.39
C ILE A 5 2.56 -0.22 2.66
N ARG A 6 3.67 -0.18 3.42
CA ARG A 6 4.38 1.06 3.74
C ARG A 6 4.87 1.77 2.51
N LYS A 7 5.50 1.02 1.61
CA LYS A 7 5.96 1.53 0.33
C LYS A 7 4.81 2.16 -0.45
N ALA A 8 3.67 1.48 -0.57
CA ALA A 8 2.53 1.98 -1.34
C ALA A 8 2.01 3.34 -0.82
N TYR A 9 1.76 3.48 0.50
CA TYR A 9 1.28 4.77 1.01
C TYR A 9 2.34 5.87 0.92
N SER A 10 3.62 5.53 1.13
CA SER A 10 4.72 6.49 1.04
C SER A 10 4.88 7.01 -0.38
N ASP A 11 4.72 6.15 -1.39
CA ASP A 11 4.79 6.52 -2.80
C ASP A 11 3.66 7.49 -3.18
N PHE A 12 2.43 7.29 -2.67
CA PHE A 12 1.32 8.23 -2.86
C PHE A 12 1.61 9.59 -2.21
N GLU A 13 1.97 9.59 -0.93
CA GLU A 13 2.25 10.80 -0.15
C GLU A 13 3.34 11.63 -0.83
N ASN A 14 4.48 11.01 -1.15
CA ASN A 14 5.58 11.67 -1.84
C ASN A 14 5.14 12.24 -3.20
N THR A 15 4.37 11.48 -3.98
CA THR A 15 3.89 11.95 -5.28
C THR A 15 3.00 13.19 -5.12
N PHE A 16 2.04 13.16 -4.20
CA PHE A 16 1.08 14.25 -4.04
C PHE A 16 1.73 15.48 -3.43
N PHE A 17 2.60 15.32 -2.43
CA PHE A 17 3.35 16.44 -1.86
C PHE A 17 4.27 17.11 -2.89
N ASN A 18 4.93 16.34 -3.75
CA ASN A 18 5.77 16.90 -4.81
C ASN A 18 4.97 17.66 -5.87
N LEU A 19 3.73 17.23 -6.15
CA LEU A 19 2.87 17.87 -7.15
C LEU A 19 2.12 19.09 -6.60
N GLN A 20 1.93 19.19 -5.28
CA GLN A 20 1.08 20.18 -4.62
C GLN A 20 1.32 21.62 -5.11
N ALA A 21 2.58 22.07 -5.08
CA ALA A 21 2.94 23.44 -5.47
C ALA A 21 2.55 23.76 -6.93
N SER A 22 2.70 22.80 -7.85
CA SER A 22 2.35 22.98 -9.26
C SER A 22 0.83 23.05 -9.47
N VAL A 23 0.08 22.25 -8.72
CA VAL A 23 -1.40 22.21 -8.76
C VAL A 23 -1.96 23.53 -8.23
N GLU A 24 -1.43 24.01 -7.10
CA GLU A 24 -1.83 25.27 -6.48
C GLU A 24 -1.51 26.47 -7.38
N ALA A 25 -0.30 26.54 -7.94
CA ALA A 25 0.08 27.61 -8.87
C ALA A 25 -0.86 27.65 -10.09
N ARG A 26 -1.19 26.48 -10.66
CA ARG A 26 -2.13 26.39 -11.79
C ARG A 26 -3.54 26.83 -11.38
N ALA A 27 -4.00 26.42 -10.21
CA ALA A 27 -5.31 26.79 -9.68
C ALA A 27 -5.42 28.30 -9.43
N GLU A 28 -4.35 28.92 -8.91
CA GLU A 28 -4.31 30.37 -8.67
C GLU A 28 -4.41 31.16 -9.99
N THR A 29 -3.63 30.77 -11.02
CA THR A 29 -3.73 31.38 -12.35
C THR A 29 -5.13 31.24 -12.93
N LEU A 30 -5.68 30.02 -12.91
CA LEU A 30 -7.03 29.76 -13.43
C LEU A 30 -8.10 30.53 -12.67
N TYR A 31 -7.96 30.71 -11.36
CA TYR A 31 -8.94 31.42 -10.57
C TYR A 31 -9.03 32.90 -10.95
N LYS A 32 -7.88 33.54 -11.20
CA LYS A 32 -7.81 34.94 -11.64
C LYS A 32 -8.46 35.15 -13.01
N GLU A 33 -8.38 34.16 -13.90
CA GLU A 33 -8.92 34.22 -15.26
C GLU A 33 -10.39 33.80 -15.34
N ASN A 34 -10.73 32.66 -14.74
CA ASN A 34 -12.06 32.05 -14.78
C ASN A 34 -12.29 31.15 -13.54
N PRO A 35 -12.99 31.67 -12.51
CA PRO A 35 -13.28 30.91 -11.29
C PRO A 35 -14.03 29.58 -11.51
N THR A 36 -14.85 29.49 -12.56
CA THR A 36 -15.57 28.24 -12.88
C THR A 36 -14.60 27.18 -13.41
N ALA A 37 -13.71 27.55 -14.33
CA ALA A 37 -12.68 26.64 -14.84
C ALA A 37 -11.71 26.16 -13.73
N CYS A 38 -11.38 27.03 -12.76
CA CYS A 38 -10.60 26.64 -11.59
C CYS A 38 -11.31 25.57 -10.75
N ARG A 39 -12.61 25.75 -10.46
CA ARG A 39 -13.39 24.74 -9.72
C ARG A 39 -13.43 23.40 -10.45
N GLU A 40 -13.65 23.41 -11.77
CA GLU A 40 -13.65 22.19 -12.58
C GLU A 40 -12.30 21.50 -12.58
N TYR A 41 -11.21 22.27 -12.70
CA TYR A 41 -9.84 21.76 -12.61
C TYR A 41 -9.57 21.06 -11.28
N LEU A 42 -9.82 21.73 -10.14
CA LEU A 42 -9.58 21.16 -8.82
C LEU A 42 -10.48 19.96 -8.52
N THR A 43 -11.74 20.00 -8.97
CA THR A 43 -12.67 18.87 -8.84
C THR A 43 -12.15 17.66 -9.60
N ARG A 44 -11.75 17.85 -10.86
CA ARG A 44 -11.18 16.77 -11.68
C ARG A 44 -9.90 16.22 -11.06
N TYR A 45 -8.95 17.08 -10.68
CA TYR A 45 -7.70 16.68 -10.04
C TYR A 45 -7.95 15.85 -8.78
N SER A 46 -8.87 16.29 -7.92
CA SER A 46 -9.19 15.57 -6.67
C SER A 46 -9.80 14.21 -6.95
N ASN A 47 -10.75 14.13 -7.89
CA ASN A 47 -11.40 12.88 -8.26
C ASN A 47 -10.42 11.89 -8.92
N GLU A 48 -9.58 12.37 -9.83
CA GLU A 48 -8.56 11.55 -10.50
C GLU A 48 -7.53 11.01 -9.49
N THR A 49 -7.10 11.85 -8.55
CA THR A 49 -6.17 11.46 -7.48
C THR A 49 -6.79 10.40 -6.59
N ALA A 50 -8.03 10.61 -6.14
CA ALA A 50 -8.75 9.64 -5.31
C ALA A 50 -8.97 8.30 -6.05
N GLN A 51 -9.39 8.36 -7.31
CA GLN A 51 -9.61 7.15 -8.11
C GLN A 51 -8.32 6.37 -8.35
N ARG A 52 -7.21 7.06 -8.60
CA ARG A 52 -5.89 6.44 -8.72
C ARG A 52 -5.53 5.68 -7.45
N VAL A 53 -5.66 6.31 -6.29
CA VAL A 53 -5.37 5.67 -4.99
C VAL A 53 -6.22 4.40 -4.83
N VAL A 54 -7.53 4.46 -5.11
CA VAL A 54 -8.41 3.29 -5.02
C VAL A 54 -7.94 2.16 -5.94
N ASN A 55 -7.64 2.46 -7.21
CA ASN A 55 -7.20 1.47 -8.18
C ASN A 55 -5.87 0.82 -7.76
N ASP A 56 -4.91 1.63 -7.32
CA ASP A 56 -3.58 1.16 -6.94
C ASP A 56 -3.65 0.33 -5.63
N TRP A 57 -4.56 0.65 -4.70
CA TRP A 57 -4.81 -0.18 -3.52
C TRP A 57 -5.43 -1.54 -3.86
N TRP A 58 -6.34 -1.61 -4.84
CA TRP A 58 -6.86 -2.89 -5.32
C TRP A 58 -5.76 -3.73 -5.96
N ALA A 59 -4.92 -3.13 -6.82
CA ALA A 59 -3.77 -3.82 -7.40
C ALA A 59 -2.78 -4.31 -6.33
N LEU A 60 -2.56 -3.51 -5.28
CA LEU A 60 -1.73 -3.92 -4.15
C LEU A 60 -2.37 -5.09 -3.39
N ALA A 61 -3.68 -5.08 -3.16
CA ALA A 61 -4.37 -6.18 -2.49
C ALA A 61 -4.19 -7.50 -3.26
N ASP A 62 -4.36 -7.48 -4.58
CA ASP A 62 -4.11 -8.64 -5.45
C ASP A 62 -2.67 -9.14 -5.30
N TYR A 63 -1.69 -8.22 -5.36
CA TYR A 63 -0.28 -8.54 -5.17
C TYR A 63 0.02 -9.18 -3.81
N LEU A 64 -0.51 -8.59 -2.73
CA LEU A 64 -0.27 -9.06 -1.37
C LEU A 64 -0.86 -10.44 -1.12
N ILE A 65 -2.05 -10.72 -1.64
CA ILE A 65 -2.69 -12.04 -1.50
C ILE A 65 -1.82 -13.11 -2.16
N VAL A 66 -1.34 -12.87 -3.38
CA VAL A 66 -0.46 -13.83 -4.09
C VAL A 66 0.86 -14.01 -3.35
N LYS A 67 1.48 -12.90 -2.94
CA LYS A 67 2.80 -12.92 -2.28
C LYS A 67 2.76 -13.57 -0.91
N TYR A 68 1.73 -13.32 -0.11
CA TYR A 68 1.68 -13.74 1.31
C TYR A 68 0.68 -14.87 1.60
N ASN A 69 0.28 -15.62 0.57
CA ASN A 69 -0.69 -16.72 0.69
C ASN A 69 -0.19 -17.84 1.62
N ASP A 70 -1.10 -18.38 2.44
CA ASP A 70 -0.90 -19.62 3.21
C ASP A 70 0.35 -19.62 4.13
N GLY A 71 0.69 -18.46 4.69
CA GLY A 71 1.86 -18.32 5.58
C GLY A 71 3.20 -18.37 4.86
N TYR A 72 3.20 -18.39 3.52
CA TYR A 72 4.39 -18.31 2.70
C TYR A 72 4.69 -16.87 2.27
N VAL A 73 5.92 -16.66 1.81
CA VAL A 73 6.31 -15.53 0.99
C VAL A 73 6.70 -16.08 -0.38
N ASN A 74 5.84 -15.85 -1.38
CA ASN A 74 6.02 -16.24 -2.77
C ASN A 74 6.65 -15.08 -3.55
N VAL A 75 7.86 -15.29 -4.05
CA VAL A 75 8.56 -14.37 -4.94
C VAL A 75 9.01 -15.12 -6.20
N PRO A 76 9.36 -14.43 -7.30
CA PRO A 76 9.80 -15.09 -8.54
C PRO A 76 10.97 -16.07 -8.34
N GLU A 77 11.85 -15.81 -7.37
CA GLU A 77 13.01 -16.63 -7.04
C GLU A 77 12.65 -17.91 -6.27
N GLY A 78 11.43 -18.01 -5.76
CA GLY A 78 10.94 -19.19 -5.04
C GLY A 78 9.98 -18.86 -3.89
N ARG A 79 9.63 -19.90 -3.14
CA ARG A 79 8.72 -19.83 -1.99
C ARG A 79 9.49 -20.04 -0.69
N SER A 80 9.23 -19.21 0.32
CA SER A 80 9.78 -19.37 1.67
C SER A 80 8.67 -19.39 2.72
N ALA A 81 8.84 -20.18 3.79
CA ALA A 81 7.96 -20.23 4.95
C ALA A 81 8.70 -19.65 6.16
N PRO A 82 8.52 -18.36 6.49
CA PRO A 82 9.22 -17.75 7.62
C PRO A 82 8.81 -18.36 8.98
N GLY A 83 7.62 -18.98 9.05
CA GLY A 83 7.08 -19.55 10.28
C GLY A 83 6.73 -18.48 11.31
N TYR A 84 6.40 -18.93 12.53
CA TYR A 84 6.14 -18.03 13.65
C TYR A 84 7.44 -17.55 14.31
N PRO A 85 7.45 -16.33 14.89
CA PRO A 85 8.59 -15.85 15.68
C PRO A 85 8.98 -16.84 16.78
N LYS A 86 10.29 -17.04 16.97
CA LYS A 86 10.83 -17.98 17.96
C LYS A 86 10.35 -17.68 19.38
N GLU A 87 10.33 -16.41 19.77
CA GLU A 87 9.84 -15.96 21.08
C GLU A 87 8.40 -16.39 21.35
N TRP A 88 7.53 -16.32 20.34
CA TRP A 88 6.15 -16.77 20.44
C TRP A 88 6.08 -18.29 20.58
N LEU A 89 6.85 -19.03 19.77
CA LEU A 89 6.94 -20.49 19.86
C LEU A 89 7.41 -20.95 21.24
N ASP A 90 8.41 -20.28 21.81
CA ASP A 90 8.93 -20.57 23.14
C ASP A 90 7.89 -20.28 24.24
N ALA A 91 7.16 -19.16 24.13
CA ALA A 91 6.13 -18.73 25.06
C ALA A 91 4.93 -19.70 25.12
N VAL A 92 4.51 -20.24 23.97
CA VAL A 92 3.43 -21.24 23.90
C VAL A 92 3.90 -22.67 24.15
N GLY A 93 5.20 -22.86 24.42
CA GLY A 93 5.76 -24.18 24.67
C GLY A 93 5.74 -25.12 23.47
N TYR A 94 5.76 -24.56 22.25
CA TYR A 94 5.77 -25.33 21.03
C TYR A 94 6.97 -26.30 21.00
N GLY A 95 6.71 -27.56 20.68
CA GLY A 95 7.75 -28.60 20.61
C GLY A 95 8.25 -29.16 21.96
N LYS A 96 7.77 -28.66 23.11
CA LYS A 96 8.17 -29.17 24.45
C LYS A 96 7.62 -30.57 24.75
N THR A 97 6.48 -30.93 24.18
CA THR A 97 5.87 -32.27 24.28
C THR A 97 5.87 -32.91 22.89
N LYS A 98 6.61 -34.02 22.75
CA LYS A 98 6.49 -34.90 21.58
C LYS A 98 5.53 -36.02 21.93
N ILE A 99 4.49 -36.24 21.12
CA ILE A 99 3.70 -37.46 21.18
C ILE A 99 4.66 -38.60 20.84
N LYS A 100 4.91 -39.50 21.80
CA LYS A 100 5.61 -40.75 21.51
C LYS A 100 4.61 -41.63 20.77
N ASN A 101 4.85 -41.88 19.49
CA ASN A 101 4.11 -42.92 18.77
C ASN A 101 4.33 -44.26 19.49
N LYS A 102 3.23 -44.93 19.83
CA LYS A 102 3.25 -46.31 20.34
C LYS A 102 3.49 -47.29 19.18
#